data_AF-A0A9W4U248-F1
#
_entry.id   AF-A0A9W4U248-F1
#
_cell.length_a   1.000
_cell.length_b   1.000
_cell.length_c   1.000
_cell.angle_alpha   90.00
_cell.angle_beta   90.00
_cell.angle_gamma   90.00
#
_symmetry.space_group_name_H-M   'P 1'
#
loop_
_entity.id
_entity.type
_entity.pdbx_description
1 polymer ?
#
loop_
_entity_poly.entity_id
_entity_poly.type
_entity_poly.pdbx_seq_one_letter_code
_entity_poly.pdbx_strand_id
1 'polypeptide(L)'
;MLLKQQSIIEDKESNNSIPDNLLTPNNCISPIRIKRFLEYSRHLTDDSIKPHLNEISLKNCQSYFENEIIPQWKLRSQVLHYCKDFTNNLKHTDEQIKLDYNQFDLRTNPYAYKDYQKSQNEKNELYNNITRWVKNEETIENIIRDQTIQVLNDKCLYQDWFKLFKKIAYNNE
;
A
#
# COMPACT_ATOMS: atom_id res chain seq x y z
N MET A 1 -5.95 -46.95 1.50
CA MET A 1 -4.58 -46.47 1.84
C MET A 1 -3.93 -46.07 0.53
N LEU A 2 -3.35 -44.85 0.50
CA LEU A 2 -2.72 -44.16 -0.64
C LEU A 2 -3.68 -43.47 -1.63
N LEU A 3 -4.09 -42.25 -1.28
CA LEU A 3 -4.31 -41.19 -2.27
C LEU A 3 -3.23 -40.13 -2.07
N LYS A 4 -2.66 -39.74 -3.20
CA LYS A 4 -1.39 -39.06 -3.40
C LYS A 4 -1.40 -37.63 -2.88
N GLN A 5 -0.28 -37.24 -2.26
CA GLN A 5 0.16 -35.86 -2.10
C GLN A 5 0.23 -35.19 -3.48
N GLN A 6 -0.66 -34.24 -3.76
CA GLN A 6 -0.55 -33.40 -4.94
C GLN A 6 -1.31 -32.09 -4.73
N SER A 7 -0.75 -31.17 -3.91
CA SER A 7 -1.22 -29.77 -3.84
C SER A 7 -0.23 -28.84 -3.11
N ILE A 8 1.09 -28.95 -3.37
CA ILE A 8 2.09 -28.03 -2.77
C ILE A 8 2.76 -27.14 -3.86
N ILE A 9 2.32 -27.23 -5.12
CA ILE A 9 3.03 -26.58 -6.25
C ILE A 9 2.32 -25.31 -6.75
N GLU A 10 1.09 -24.99 -6.29
CA GLU A 10 0.34 -23.80 -6.77
C GLU A 10 0.66 -22.50 -5.99
N ASP A 11 1.40 -22.54 -4.89
CA ASP A 11 1.54 -21.37 -4.00
C ASP A 11 2.74 -20.45 -4.28
N LYS A 12 3.57 -20.72 -5.30
CA LYS A 12 4.77 -19.89 -5.58
C LYS A 12 4.55 -18.77 -6.61
N GLU A 13 3.57 -18.88 -7.51
CA GLU A 13 3.28 -17.82 -8.49
C GLU A 13 2.39 -16.70 -7.94
N SER A 14 1.66 -16.93 -6.84
CA SER A 14 0.77 -15.92 -6.24
C SER A 14 1.50 -14.87 -5.39
N ASN A 15 2.79 -15.07 -5.11
CA ASN A 15 3.50 -14.21 -4.17
C ASN A 15 3.98 -12.91 -4.81
N ASN A 16 4.18 -12.84 -6.13
CA ASN A 16 4.82 -11.69 -6.79
C ASN A 16 3.86 -10.78 -7.57
N SER A 17 2.56 -10.95 -7.40
CA SER A 17 1.54 -10.16 -8.09
C SER A 17 0.50 -9.61 -7.11
N ILE A 18 -0.12 -8.49 -7.49
CA ILE A 18 -1.25 -7.95 -6.75
C ILE A 18 -2.48 -8.82 -7.06
N PRO A 19 -3.20 -9.35 -6.06
CA PRO A 19 -4.41 -10.14 -6.29
C PRO A 19 -5.45 -9.39 -7.12
N ASP A 20 -6.11 -10.11 -8.02
CA ASP A 20 -7.22 -9.59 -8.81
C ASP A 20 -8.31 -9.01 -7.89
N ASN A 21 -8.81 -7.82 -8.21
CA ASN A 21 -9.78 -7.04 -7.42
C ASN A 21 -9.26 -6.43 -6.09
N LEU A 22 -7.94 -6.39 -5.85
CA LEU A 22 -7.41 -5.63 -4.71
C LEU A 22 -7.44 -4.12 -4.97
N LEU A 23 -7.08 -3.68 -6.17
CA LEU A 23 -7.03 -2.26 -6.56
C LEU A 23 -8.42 -1.76 -6.97
N THR A 24 -9.28 -1.53 -5.98
CA THR A 24 -10.61 -0.95 -6.20
C THR A 24 -10.86 0.23 -5.27
N PRO A 25 -11.68 1.23 -5.67
CA PRO A 25 -12.02 2.37 -4.82
C PRO A 25 -12.61 1.95 -3.46
N ASN A 26 -13.46 0.92 -3.48
CA ASN A 26 -14.11 0.38 -2.28
C ASN A 26 -13.09 -0.12 -1.25
N ASN A 27 -11.98 -0.70 -1.70
CA ASN A 27 -10.92 -1.16 -0.82
C ASN A 27 -10.08 0.00 -0.25
N CYS A 28 -10.05 1.18 -0.88
CA CYS A 28 -9.43 2.37 -0.28
C CYS A 28 -10.35 3.04 0.76
N ILE A 29 -11.67 3.00 0.54
CA ILE A 29 -12.68 3.49 1.49
C ILE A 29 -12.75 2.57 2.73
N SER A 30 -12.76 1.26 2.51
CA SER A 30 -12.71 0.23 3.56
C SER A 30 -11.41 -0.58 3.45
N PRO A 31 -10.33 -0.15 4.13
CA PRO A 31 -8.97 -0.67 3.92
C PRO A 31 -8.71 -2.06 4.49
N ILE A 32 -9.73 -2.84 4.88
CA ILE A 32 -9.55 -4.14 5.53
C ILE A 32 -8.78 -5.12 4.63
N ARG A 33 -9.12 -5.18 3.34
CA ARG A 33 -8.45 -6.09 2.39
C ARG A 33 -7.01 -5.66 2.10
N ILE A 34 -6.81 -4.36 1.91
CA ILE A 34 -5.47 -3.79 1.66
C ILE A 34 -4.57 -3.99 2.87
N LYS A 35 -5.06 -3.73 4.09
CA LYS A 35 -4.30 -3.93 5.32
C LYS A 35 -3.85 -5.37 5.48
N ARG A 36 -4.75 -6.34 5.28
CA ARG A 36 -4.39 -7.77 5.33
C ARG A 36 -3.34 -8.15 4.29
N PHE A 37 -3.44 -7.59 3.09
CA PHE A 37 -2.42 -7.79 2.06
C PHE A 37 -1.06 -7.24 2.50
N LEU A 38 -1.01 -6.01 3.03
CA LEU A 38 0.22 -5.39 3.53
C LEU A 38 0.82 -6.17 4.70
N GLU A 39 0.00 -6.57 5.67
CA GLU A 39 0.39 -7.40 6.82
C GLU A 39 1.00 -8.73 6.36
N TYR A 40 0.34 -9.43 5.44
CA TYR A 40 0.84 -10.69 4.90
C TYR A 40 2.16 -10.51 4.15
N SER A 41 2.27 -9.50 3.28
CA SER A 41 3.50 -9.20 2.55
C SER A 41 4.68 -8.88 3.48
N ARG A 42 4.45 -8.10 4.55
CA ARG A 42 5.45 -7.79 5.59
C ARG A 42 5.88 -9.05 6.36
N HIS A 43 4.93 -9.89 6.76
CA HIS A 43 5.24 -11.14 7.45
C HIS A 43 6.09 -12.09 6.60
N LEU A 44 5.81 -12.17 5.30
CA LEU A 44 6.55 -13.03 4.39
C LEU A 44 7.99 -12.56 4.12
N THR A 45 8.25 -11.26 4.18
CA THR A 45 9.56 -10.70 3.80
C THR A 45 10.34 -10.10 4.95
N ASP A 46 9.77 -9.14 5.65
CA ASP A 46 10.48 -8.32 6.62
C ASP A 46 10.53 -9.00 8.00
N ASP A 47 9.46 -9.65 8.46
CA ASP A 47 9.46 -10.34 9.76
C ASP A 47 10.31 -11.62 9.73
N SER A 48 10.30 -12.32 8.59
CA SER A 48 11.08 -13.52 8.32
C SER A 48 12.52 -13.24 7.86
N ILE A 49 12.93 -11.97 7.74
CA ILE A 49 14.22 -11.62 7.13
C ILE A 49 15.41 -12.17 7.93
N LYS A 50 15.37 -12.04 9.27
CA LYS A 50 16.47 -12.48 10.14
C LYS A 50 16.75 -13.98 10.02
N PRO A 51 15.76 -14.89 10.14
CA PRO A 51 16.00 -16.31 9.97
C PRO A 51 16.48 -16.64 8.55
N HIS A 52 15.88 -16.05 7.50
CA HIS A 52 16.33 -16.27 6.12
C HIS A 52 17.79 -15.84 5.90
N LEU A 53 18.19 -14.68 6.43
CA LEU A 53 19.58 -14.21 6.31
C LEU A 53 20.60 -15.10 7.04
N ASN A 54 20.18 -15.85 8.07
CA ASN A 54 21.07 -16.81 8.74
C ASN A 54 21.28 -18.10 7.91
N GLU A 55 20.36 -18.43 7.00
CA GLU A 55 20.43 -19.62 6.15
C GLU A 55 21.22 -19.38 4.86
N ILE A 56 21.28 -18.13 4.39
CA ILE A 56 21.99 -17.78 3.15
C ILE A 56 23.47 -17.47 3.37
N SER A 57 24.27 -17.69 2.34
CA SER A 57 25.66 -17.24 2.32
C SER A 57 25.76 -15.73 2.09
N LEU A 58 26.80 -15.08 2.63
CA LEU A 58 27.06 -13.64 2.48
C LEU A 58 27.08 -13.16 1.01
N LYS A 59 27.49 -14.02 0.08
CA LYS A 59 27.55 -13.70 -1.36
C LYS A 59 26.17 -13.62 -2.01
N ASN A 60 25.16 -14.23 -1.39
CA ASN A 60 23.81 -14.31 -1.93
C ASN A 60 22.88 -13.21 -1.38
N CYS A 61 23.34 -12.37 -0.44
CA CYS A 61 22.54 -11.28 0.12
C CYS A 61 21.97 -10.34 -0.96
N GLN A 62 22.79 -9.97 -1.94
CA GLN A 62 22.34 -9.08 -3.02
C GLN A 62 21.25 -9.74 -3.87
N SER A 63 21.44 -11.00 -4.26
CA SER A 63 20.44 -11.76 -5.03
C SER A 63 19.14 -11.93 -4.25
N TYR A 64 19.21 -12.19 -2.94
CA TYR A 64 18.04 -12.27 -2.08
C TYR A 64 17.29 -10.94 -2.01
N PHE A 65 18.00 -9.82 -1.81
CA PHE A 65 17.38 -8.50 -1.80
C PHE A 65 16.70 -8.17 -3.14
N GLU A 66 17.38 -8.42 -4.25
CA GLU A 66 16.88 -8.10 -5.59
C GLU A 66 15.67 -8.94 -6.00
N ASN A 67 15.66 -10.23 -5.65
CA ASN A 67 14.62 -11.17 -6.12
C ASN A 67 13.45 -11.33 -5.15
N GLU A 68 13.66 -11.17 -3.84
CA GLU A 68 12.62 -11.42 -2.82
C GLU A 68 12.09 -10.11 -2.21
N ILE A 69 12.98 -9.22 -1.78
CA ILE A 69 12.58 -8.02 -1.02
C ILE A 69 12.04 -6.92 -1.95
N ILE A 70 12.78 -6.59 -3.01
CA ILE A 70 12.42 -5.47 -3.89
C ILE A 70 11.04 -5.66 -4.55
N PRO A 71 10.69 -6.83 -5.11
CA PRO A 71 9.37 -7.02 -5.73
C PRO A 71 8.24 -6.78 -4.73
N GLN A 72 8.37 -7.28 -3.50
CA GLN A 72 7.37 -7.12 -2.45
C GLN A 72 7.20 -5.65 -2.06
N TRP A 73 8.31 -4.94 -1.86
CA TRP A 73 8.28 -3.50 -1.58
C TRP A 73 7.63 -2.69 -2.70
N LYS A 74 7.83 -3.09 -3.96
CA LYS A 74 7.20 -2.49 -5.13
C LYS A 74 5.68 -2.70 -5.11
N LEU A 75 5.21 -3.92 -4.87
CA LEU A 75 3.77 -4.22 -4.80
C LEU A 75 3.08 -3.42 -3.69
N ARG A 76 3.68 -3.37 -2.48
CA ARG A 76 3.16 -2.56 -1.37
C ARG A 76 3.08 -1.07 -1.75
N SER A 77 4.12 -0.56 -2.40
CA SER A 77 4.16 0.84 -2.86
C SER A 77 3.09 1.13 -3.92
N GLN A 78 2.85 0.21 -4.85
CA GLN A 78 1.81 0.35 -5.88
C GLN A 78 0.41 0.42 -5.26
N VAL A 79 0.12 -0.42 -4.27
CA VAL A 79 -1.18 -0.42 -3.57
C VAL A 79 -1.41 0.90 -2.82
N LEU A 80 -0.40 1.40 -2.10
CA LEU A 80 -0.51 2.69 -1.40
C LEU A 80 -0.62 3.86 -2.38
N HIS A 81 0.13 3.83 -3.48
CA HIS A 81 0.08 4.86 -4.51
C HIS A 81 -1.30 4.94 -5.17
N TYR A 82 -1.89 3.78 -5.51
CA TYR A 82 -3.25 3.71 -6.04
C TYR A 82 -4.27 4.43 -5.13
N CYS A 83 -4.25 4.16 -3.82
CA CYS A 83 -5.17 4.83 -2.91
C CYS A 83 -4.88 6.32 -2.75
N LYS A 84 -3.61 6.74 -2.86
CA LYS A 84 -3.23 8.16 -2.88
C LYS A 84 -3.79 8.87 -4.11
N ASP A 85 -3.64 8.28 -5.29
CA ASP A 85 -4.15 8.84 -6.54
C ASP A 85 -5.68 8.90 -6.52
N PHE A 86 -6.32 7.85 -6.01
CA PHE A 86 -7.76 7.86 -5.75
C PHE A 86 -8.18 9.04 -4.86
N THR A 87 -7.49 9.30 -3.75
CA THR A 87 -7.81 10.46 -2.89
C THR A 87 -7.57 11.79 -3.57
N ASN A 88 -6.53 11.92 -4.41
CA ASN A 88 -6.26 13.14 -5.15
C ASN A 88 -7.38 13.43 -6.16
N ASN A 89 -7.84 12.39 -6.86
CA ASN A 89 -8.96 12.50 -7.80
C ASN A 89 -10.25 12.95 -7.10
N LEU A 90 -10.55 12.42 -5.90
CA LEU A 90 -11.69 12.87 -5.09
C LEU A 90 -11.59 14.35 -4.69
N LYS A 91 -10.38 14.81 -4.35
CA LYS A 91 -10.16 16.21 -3.96
C LYS A 91 -10.38 17.18 -5.12
N HIS A 92 -9.84 16.85 -6.30
CA HIS A 92 -9.96 17.70 -7.48
C HIS A 92 -11.41 17.88 -7.95
N THR A 93 -12.29 16.89 -7.73
CA THR A 93 -13.71 17.03 -8.05
C THR A 93 -14.43 18.03 -7.15
N ASP A 94 -14.00 18.21 -5.89
CA ASP A 94 -14.70 19.06 -4.92
C ASP A 94 -14.15 20.52 -4.90
N GLU A 95 -12.85 20.74 -5.11
CA GLU A 95 -12.25 22.09 -5.09
C GLU A 95 -12.81 23.03 -6.17
N GLN A 96 -13.39 22.48 -7.24
CA GLN A 96 -14.00 23.24 -8.33
C GLN A 96 -15.38 23.80 -7.97
N ILE A 97 -15.98 23.35 -6.86
CA ILE A 97 -17.37 23.60 -6.49
C ILE A 97 -17.43 24.50 -5.25
N LYS A 98 -17.09 25.79 -5.41
CA LYS A 98 -17.42 26.82 -4.39
C LYS A 98 -18.81 27.36 -4.69
N LEU A 99 -19.84 26.74 -4.10
CA LEU A 99 -21.23 27.16 -4.31
C LEU A 99 -21.61 28.25 -3.31
N ASP A 100 -22.17 29.33 -3.83
CA ASP A 100 -22.73 30.43 -3.05
C ASP A 100 -24.11 30.05 -2.50
N TYR A 101 -24.46 30.56 -1.32
CA TYR A 101 -25.77 30.34 -0.68
C TYR A 101 -26.93 30.73 -1.61
N ASN A 102 -26.71 31.72 -2.47
CA ASN A 102 -27.66 32.21 -3.47
C ASN A 102 -28.04 31.17 -4.54
N GLN A 103 -27.30 30.06 -4.65
CA GLN A 103 -27.62 28.99 -5.59
C GLN A 103 -28.74 28.06 -5.11
N PHE A 104 -29.08 28.11 -3.82
CA PHE A 104 -30.13 27.28 -3.25
C PHE A 104 -31.47 28.01 -3.28
N ASP A 105 -32.47 27.41 -3.93
CA ASP A 105 -33.86 27.90 -3.85
C ASP A 105 -34.50 27.44 -2.52
N LEU A 106 -34.31 28.26 -1.50
CA LEU A 106 -34.81 28.02 -0.15
C LEU A 106 -36.32 28.21 -0.01
N ARG A 107 -36.96 28.84 -1.01
CA ARG A 107 -38.42 28.96 -1.03
C ARG A 107 -39.06 27.61 -1.34
N THR A 108 -38.44 26.82 -2.20
CA THR A 108 -38.91 25.47 -2.57
C THR A 108 -38.46 24.42 -1.55
N ASN A 109 -37.24 24.52 -1.01
CA ASN A 109 -36.76 23.63 0.07
C ASN A 109 -35.96 24.41 1.12
N PRO A 110 -36.55 24.73 2.30
CA PRO A 110 -35.88 25.45 3.38
C PRO A 110 -34.61 24.77 3.93
N TYR A 111 -34.46 23.46 3.75
CA TYR A 111 -33.33 22.68 4.28
C TYR A 111 -32.25 22.37 3.24
N ALA A 112 -32.42 22.77 1.98
CA ALA A 112 -31.50 22.43 0.88
C ALA A 112 -30.04 22.78 1.19
N TYR A 113 -29.79 23.95 1.80
CA TYR A 113 -28.44 24.37 2.17
C TYR A 113 -27.85 23.50 3.29
N LYS A 114 -28.65 23.14 4.29
CA LYS A 114 -28.22 22.28 5.41
C LYS A 114 -27.91 20.86 4.94
N ASP A 115 -28.76 20.32 4.05
CA ASP A 115 -28.56 18.99 3.47
C ASP A 115 -27.29 18.96 2.62
N TYR A 116 -27.04 20.03 1.85
CA TYR A 116 -25.79 20.21 1.12
C TYR A 116 -24.59 20.24 2.06
N GLN A 117 -24.60 21.08 3.10
CA GLN A 117 -23.52 21.14 4.09
C GLN A 117 -23.25 19.78 4.73
N LYS A 118 -24.32 19.05 5.10
CA LYS A 118 -24.21 17.70 5.66
C LYS A 118 -23.52 16.75 4.67
N SER A 119 -23.95 16.75 3.41
CA SER A 119 -23.34 15.89 2.38
C SER A 119 -21.86 16.21 2.14
N GLN A 120 -21.48 17.49 2.25
CA GLN A 120 -20.08 17.91 2.11
C GLN A 120 -19.24 17.50 3.31
N ASN A 121 -19.79 17.61 4.52
CA ASN A 121 -19.11 17.14 5.73
C ASN A 121 -18.85 15.63 5.65
N GLU A 122 -19.84 14.84 5.24
CA GLU A 122 -19.69 13.38 5.08
C GLU A 122 -18.59 13.02 4.06
N LYS A 123 -18.53 13.73 2.93
CA LYS A 123 -17.44 13.56 1.94
C LYS A 123 -16.07 13.94 2.49
N ASN A 124 -15.98 15.08 3.19
CA ASN A 124 -14.74 15.54 3.80
C ASN A 124 -14.24 14.57 4.86
N GLU A 125 -15.14 14.01 5.67
CA GLU A 125 -14.82 12.96 6.63
C GLU A 125 -14.26 11.72 5.93
N LEU A 126 -14.91 11.26 4.86
CA LEU A 126 -14.42 10.14 4.05
C LEU A 126 -13.02 10.42 3.48
N TYR A 127 -12.81 11.57 2.86
CA TYR A 127 -11.50 11.98 2.34
C TYR A 127 -10.43 11.97 3.44
N ASN A 128 -10.71 12.64 4.57
CA ASN A 128 -9.78 12.73 5.69
C ASN A 128 -9.44 11.36 6.26
N ASN A 129 -10.41 10.45 6.33
CA ASN A 129 -10.19 9.09 6.81
C ASN A 129 -9.25 8.33 5.86
N ILE A 130 -9.43 8.45 4.54
CA ILE A 130 -8.60 7.78 3.56
C ILE A 130 -7.17 8.32 3.60
N THR A 131 -7.01 9.64 3.53
CA THR A 131 -5.70 10.30 3.59
C THR A 131 -4.95 9.96 4.88
N ARG A 132 -5.65 9.95 6.03
CA ARG A 132 -5.04 9.61 7.32
C ARG A 132 -4.50 8.18 7.34
N TRP A 133 -5.28 7.20 6.89
CA TRP A 133 -4.82 5.82 6.92
C TRP A 133 -3.70 5.57 5.90
N VAL A 134 -3.78 6.13 4.68
CA VAL A 134 -2.71 6.00 3.67
C VAL A 134 -1.41 6.56 4.21
N LYS A 135 -1.44 7.76 4.82
CA LYS A 135 -0.25 8.39 5.42
C LYS A 135 0.33 7.54 6.57
N ASN A 136 -0.52 6.92 7.37
CA ASN A 136 -0.07 6.02 8.43
C ASN A 136 0.64 4.79 7.84
N GLU A 137 0.07 4.16 6.83
CA GLU A 137 0.71 3.02 6.16
C GLU A 137 2.01 3.43 5.45
N GLU A 138 2.08 4.60 4.81
CA GLU A 138 3.34 5.13 4.26
C GLU A 138 4.41 5.29 5.35
N THR A 139 4.02 5.76 6.53
CA THR A 139 4.93 5.91 7.68
C THR A 139 5.41 4.56 8.19
N ILE A 140 4.51 3.57 8.31
CA ILE A 140 4.84 2.20 8.69
C ILE A 140 5.80 1.58 7.66
N GLU A 141 5.52 1.73 6.37
CA GLU A 141 6.40 1.22 5.31
C GLU A 141 7.81 1.79 5.38
N ASN A 142 7.97 3.08 5.70
CA ASN A 142 9.29 3.67 5.88
C ASN A 142 10.03 3.05 7.07
N ILE A 143 9.35 2.87 8.21
CA ILE A 143 9.93 2.24 9.40
C ILE A 143 10.37 0.81 9.10
N ILE A 144 9.51 0.03 8.43
CA ILE A 144 9.82 -1.37 8.09
C ILE A 144 11.00 -1.43 7.12
N ARG A 145 11.04 -0.57 6.09
CA ARG A 145 12.19 -0.50 5.16
C ARG A 145 13.49 -0.19 5.88
N ASP A 146 13.50 0.77 6.79
CA ASP A 146 14.69 1.14 7.56
C ASP A 146 15.15 -0.02 8.47
N GLN A 147 14.23 -0.71 9.13
CA GLN A 147 14.52 -1.88 9.95
C GLN A 147 15.10 -3.04 9.13
N THR A 148 14.50 -3.33 7.98
CA THR A 148 14.99 -4.36 7.04
C THR A 148 16.40 -4.03 6.56
N ILE A 149 16.67 -2.76 6.22
CA ILE A 149 18.00 -2.31 5.81
C ILE A 149 19.01 -2.43 6.95
N GLN A 150 18.62 -2.10 8.18
CA GLN A 150 19.47 -2.28 9.35
C GLN A 150 19.86 -3.77 9.50
N VAL A 151 18.89 -4.67 9.39
CA VAL A 151 19.15 -6.12 9.49
C VAL A 151 20.04 -6.62 8.36
N LEU A 152 19.84 -6.13 7.14
CA LEU A 152 20.72 -6.42 6.00
C LEU A 152 22.14 -5.92 6.25
N ASN A 153 22.32 -4.72 6.81
CA ASN A 153 23.64 -4.18 7.15
C ASN A 153 24.32 -4.93 8.29
N ASP A 154 23.56 -5.50 9.23
CA ASP A 154 24.12 -6.27 10.34
C ASP A 154 24.63 -7.65 9.89
N LYS A 155 23.96 -8.27 8.92
CA LYS A 155 24.24 -9.64 8.47
C LYS A 155 25.04 -9.72 7.19
N CYS A 156 24.81 -8.80 6.28
CA CYS A 156 25.51 -8.69 5.01
C CYS A 156 26.55 -7.56 5.11
N LEU A 157 27.43 -7.47 4.12
CA LEU A 157 28.37 -6.36 4.04
C LEU A 157 27.59 -5.04 3.88
N TYR A 158 28.08 -3.98 4.52
CA TYR A 158 27.47 -2.66 4.41
C TYR A 158 27.40 -2.23 2.94
N GLN A 159 26.18 -1.91 2.48
CA GLN A 159 25.88 -1.42 1.15
C GLN A 159 24.74 -0.41 1.22
N ASP A 160 24.67 0.50 0.23
CA ASP A 160 23.56 1.44 0.12
C ASP A 160 22.32 0.74 -0.50
N TRP A 161 21.67 -0.13 0.27
CA TRP A 161 20.49 -0.89 -0.14
C TRP A 161 19.36 0.01 -0.66
N PHE A 162 19.18 1.19 -0.07
CA PHE A 162 18.19 2.16 -0.50
C PHE A 162 18.47 2.72 -1.90
N LYS A 163 19.75 2.94 -2.23
CA LYS A 163 20.16 3.40 -3.56
C LYS A 163 19.94 2.30 -4.60
N LEU A 164 20.22 1.06 -4.24
CA LEU A 164 19.95 -0.11 -5.08
C LEU A 164 18.44 -0.26 -5.35
N PHE A 165 17.62 -0.14 -4.31
CA PHE A 165 16.16 -0.14 -4.44
C PHE A 165 15.69 0.95 -5.41
N LYS A 166 16.12 2.21 -5.23
CA LYS A 166 15.75 3.31 -6.14
C LYS A 166 16.17 3.00 -7.57
N LYS A 167 17.41 2.53 -7.78
CA LYS A 167 17.90 2.17 -9.11
C LYS A 167 16.99 1.11 -9.76
N ILE A 168 16.65 0.04 -9.06
CA ILE A 168 15.84 -1.05 -9.64
C ILE A 168 14.37 -0.64 -9.79
N ALA A 169 13.84 0.14 -8.86
CA ALA A 169 12.45 0.61 -8.91
C ALA A 169 12.21 1.56 -10.09
N TYR A 170 13.15 2.49 -10.37
CA TYR A 170 13.01 3.51 -11.41
C TYR A 170 13.64 3.16 -12.76
N ASN A 171 14.54 2.17 -12.85
CA ASN A 171 15.15 1.76 -14.12
C ASN A 171 14.26 0.83 -14.97
N ASN A 172 13.07 0.48 -14.48
CA ASN A 172 12.10 -0.35 -15.19
C ASN A 172 10.95 0.47 -15.81
N GLU A 173 11.12 1.80 -15.91
CA GLU A 173 10.35 2.72 -16.76
C GLU A 173 11.17 3.07 -18.00
#